data_AF-A0A9W6SUC1-F1
#
_entry.id   AF-A0A9W6SUC1-F1
#
_cell.length_a   1.000
_cell.length_b   1.000
_cell.length_c   1.000
_cell.angle_alpha   90.00
_cell.angle_beta   90.00
_cell.angle_gamma   90.00
#
_symmetry.space_group_name_H-M   'P 1'
#
loop_
_entity.id
_entity.type
_entity.pdbx_description
1 polymer ?
#
loop_
_entity_poly.entity_id
_entity_poly.type
_entity_poly.pdbx_seq_one_letter_code
_entity_poly.pdbx_strand_id
1 'polypeptide(L)'
;MKSIATQAETNKSTLSLIAAHSHISGLGLDDNLQPRENAQGMVGQLNARKAAGVILRMIQAGKIAGRAVLVAGPPSTGKTAIAMGLSQSLGSEIPFTCVAGSEIYSLELSKTEALTQAFRKSIGIKIKEETDIIEGEVVEIQIDRSLTGGHKQGKLTIRTTDMETIYELGNKMIDGLTKEKVVAGDVISIDKASGKITKLGRSYARARDYDAMGPNVKFVSCPEGELQKRKEVVHTVSLHDIDVINSRSQGFLALFSGDTGEIRPEVREQINTKVAEWKEEGKAEISPGVLFIDEVHMLDIECFSYINRALEDEFAPIVIMATNRGISKTRGTNYKSPHGLPLDLLDRSIIIQTSKYSEEEIGKILTIRSQEEEVELDADAMALLTKIGFETSLRYASNLISVSNQVSRKRRSDVVQLVDIKKSYMLFLDCARSVSFLENNSDQYIDDDGNVKLNTVDSEAPVAPAAVAVGDNMDVSN
;
A
#
# COMPACT_ATOMS: atom_id res chain seq x y z
N MET A 1 13.48 -31.61 -34.09
CA MET A 1 12.21 -30.94 -33.77
C MET A 1 12.31 -30.45 -32.33
N LYS A 2 12.39 -29.12 -32.14
CA LYS A 2 12.51 -28.51 -30.80
C LYS A 2 11.16 -28.54 -30.09
N SER A 3 11.15 -29.06 -28.88
CA SER A 3 10.01 -29.03 -27.95
C SER A 3 9.68 -27.60 -27.57
N ILE A 4 8.48 -27.14 -27.94
CA ILE A 4 7.93 -25.87 -27.49
C ILE A 4 7.34 -26.13 -26.10
N ALA A 5 8.08 -25.74 -25.06
CA ALA A 5 7.57 -25.70 -23.69
C ALA A 5 6.87 -24.35 -23.50
N THR A 6 5.54 -24.35 -23.56
CA THR A 6 4.73 -23.17 -23.22
C THR A 6 4.74 -23.03 -21.70
N GLN A 7 5.66 -22.23 -21.16
CA GLN A 7 5.54 -21.76 -19.79
C GLN A 7 4.41 -20.74 -19.77
N ALA A 8 3.30 -21.09 -19.09
CA ALA A 8 2.32 -20.09 -18.72
C ALA A 8 2.97 -19.17 -17.68
N GLU A 9 3.44 -18.01 -18.12
CA GLU A 9 3.70 -16.88 -17.23
C GLU A 9 2.39 -16.54 -16.55
N THR A 10 2.20 -17.05 -15.33
CA THR A 10 1.28 -16.45 -14.39
C THR A 10 1.82 -15.06 -14.09
N ASN A 11 1.35 -14.07 -14.86
CA ASN A 11 1.47 -12.67 -14.49
C ASN A 11 0.95 -12.55 -13.05
N LYS A 12 1.88 -12.51 -12.09
CA LYS A 12 1.65 -12.01 -10.75
C LYS A 12 1.45 -10.50 -10.87
N SER A 13 0.43 -10.08 -11.61
CA SER A 13 -0.12 -8.75 -11.41
C SER A 13 -0.91 -8.84 -10.11
N THR A 14 -0.21 -8.68 -8.97
CA THR A 14 -0.76 -7.78 -7.96
C THR A 14 -1.31 -6.59 -8.71
N LEU A 15 -2.52 -6.11 -8.38
CA LEU A 15 -3.16 -4.98 -9.04
C LEU A 15 -2.38 -3.69 -8.69
N SER A 16 -1.12 -3.62 -9.12
CA SER A 16 -0.16 -2.56 -8.88
C SER A 16 -0.20 -1.68 -10.11
N LEU A 17 -1.16 -0.76 -10.12
CA LEU A 17 -1.05 0.42 -10.96
C LEU A 17 0.28 1.11 -10.62
N ILE A 18 1.01 1.56 -11.63
CA ILE A 18 2.27 2.28 -11.43
C ILE A 18 1.96 3.59 -10.70
N ALA A 19 2.27 3.59 -9.40
CA ALA A 19 2.07 4.73 -8.51
C ALA A 19 3.38 5.51 -8.35
N ALA A 20 3.30 6.72 -7.79
CA ALA A 20 4.47 7.58 -7.55
C ALA A 20 5.55 6.92 -6.67
N HIS A 21 5.19 5.89 -5.89
CA HIS A 21 6.10 5.19 -4.96
C HIS A 21 6.24 3.69 -5.24
N SER A 22 5.71 3.16 -6.36
CA SER A 22 5.77 1.71 -6.67
C SER A 22 7.19 1.17 -6.85
N HIS A 23 8.07 1.99 -7.43
CA HIS A 23 9.50 1.70 -7.60
C HIS A 23 10.28 1.48 -6.29
N ILE A 24 9.72 1.86 -5.12
CA ILE A 24 10.42 1.75 -3.83
C ILE A 24 10.13 0.38 -3.23
N SER A 25 11.17 -0.44 -3.10
CA SER A 25 11.07 -1.81 -2.57
C SER A 25 11.71 -1.97 -1.19
N GLY A 26 12.19 -0.89 -0.58
CA GLY A 26 12.85 -0.90 0.73
C GLY A 26 13.68 0.35 1.00
N LEU A 27 14.36 0.44 2.15
CA LEU A 27 15.20 1.58 2.52
C LEU A 27 16.59 1.58 1.85
N GLY A 28 17.01 0.48 1.23
CA GLY A 28 18.30 0.33 0.55
C GLY A 28 19.51 0.40 1.49
N LEU A 29 19.38 -0.18 2.68
CA LEU A 29 20.41 -0.24 3.71
C LEU A 29 21.20 -1.55 3.63
N ASP A 30 22.45 -1.53 4.06
CA ASP A 30 23.21 -2.76 4.34
C ASP A 30 22.94 -3.30 5.76
N ASP A 31 23.55 -4.42 6.11
CA ASP A 31 23.38 -5.07 7.41
C ASP A 31 23.84 -4.19 8.59
N ASN A 32 24.76 -3.26 8.32
CA ASN A 32 25.32 -2.30 9.28
C ASN A 32 24.52 -0.98 9.34
N LEU A 33 23.33 -0.93 8.71
CA LEU A 33 22.49 0.26 8.60
C LEU A 33 23.12 1.43 7.84
N GLN A 34 24.10 1.16 6.97
CA GLN A 34 24.65 2.15 6.06
C GLN A 34 23.83 2.18 4.76
N PRO A 35 23.31 3.35 4.36
CA PRO A 35 22.58 3.51 3.11
C PRO A 35 23.53 3.46 1.92
N ARG A 36 23.17 2.66 0.92
CA ARG A 36 23.82 2.71 -0.40
C ARG A 36 23.26 3.86 -1.21
N GLU A 37 24.09 4.48 -2.05
CA GLU A 37 23.70 5.65 -2.86
C GLU A 37 22.47 5.39 -3.74
N ASN A 38 22.39 4.19 -4.34
CA ASN A 38 21.25 3.72 -5.11
C ASN A 38 20.97 2.26 -4.76
N ALA A 39 19.86 1.98 -4.08
CA ALA A 39 19.43 0.62 -3.76
C ALA A 39 17.93 0.58 -3.45
N GLN A 40 17.25 -0.50 -3.86
CA GLN A 40 15.83 -0.75 -3.57
C GLN A 40 14.90 0.40 -3.99
N GLY A 41 15.22 1.07 -5.10
CA GLY A 41 14.48 2.23 -5.63
C GLY A 41 14.74 3.55 -4.91
N MET A 42 15.50 3.55 -3.81
CA MET A 42 15.88 4.75 -3.07
C MET A 42 17.22 5.30 -3.57
N VAL A 43 17.26 6.60 -3.84
CA VAL A 43 18.47 7.34 -4.27
C VAL A 43 18.75 8.48 -3.31
N GLY A 44 20.01 8.65 -2.91
CA GLY A 44 20.42 9.77 -2.06
C GLY A 44 19.82 9.71 -0.65
N GLN A 45 19.56 10.87 -0.06
CA GLN A 45 19.00 11.04 1.31
C GLN A 45 19.69 10.16 2.37
N LEU A 46 21.01 10.07 2.32
CA LEU A 46 21.77 9.11 3.14
C LEU A 46 21.49 9.27 4.64
N ASN A 47 21.57 10.49 5.16
CA ASN A 47 21.34 10.74 6.60
C ASN A 47 19.91 10.38 7.03
N ALA A 48 18.90 10.75 6.23
CA ALA A 48 17.51 10.45 6.55
C ALA A 48 17.19 8.96 6.45
N ARG A 49 17.74 8.25 5.45
CA ARG A 49 17.61 6.79 5.31
C ARG A 49 18.32 6.03 6.43
N LYS A 50 19.50 6.49 6.83
CA LYS A 50 20.23 5.93 7.99
C LYS A 50 19.41 6.08 9.27
N ALA A 51 18.86 7.27 9.51
CA ALA A 51 17.98 7.51 10.65
C ALA A 51 16.71 6.64 10.60
N ALA A 52 16.08 6.50 9.43
CA ALA A 52 14.95 5.60 9.23
C ALA A 52 15.33 4.12 9.46
N GLY A 53 16.56 3.72 9.11
CA GLY A 53 17.08 2.38 9.40
C GLY A 53 17.24 2.08 10.88
N VAL A 54 17.62 3.09 11.67
CA VAL A 54 17.64 2.96 13.14
C VAL A 54 16.22 2.77 13.66
N ILE A 55 15.25 3.54 13.17
CA ILE A 55 13.83 3.37 13.54
C ILE A 55 13.30 2.00 13.15
N LEU A 56 13.65 1.50 11.95
CA LEU A 56 13.31 0.14 11.50
C LEU A 56 13.75 -0.92 12.50
N ARG A 57 15.01 -0.84 12.97
CA ARG A 57 15.52 -1.77 13.99
C ARG A 57 14.84 -1.59 15.34
N MET A 58 14.47 -0.37 15.72
CA MET A 58 13.70 -0.13 16.94
C MET A 58 12.32 -0.79 16.88
N ILE A 59 11.62 -0.69 15.74
CA ILE A 59 10.32 -1.34 15.51
C ILE A 59 10.50 -2.86 15.58
N GLN A 60 11.46 -3.42 14.84
CA GLN A 60 11.72 -4.87 14.81
C GLN A 60 12.14 -5.43 16.17
N ALA A 61 12.82 -4.64 17.01
CA ALA A 61 13.21 -5.07 18.35
C ALA A 61 12.01 -5.12 19.32
N GLY A 62 10.91 -4.42 19.04
CA GLY A 62 9.65 -4.49 19.81
C GLY A 62 9.74 -4.02 21.27
N LYS A 63 10.86 -3.43 21.71
CA LYS A 63 11.08 -3.02 23.11
C LYS A 63 10.63 -1.59 23.43
N ILE A 64 10.16 -0.85 22.43
CA ILE A 64 9.89 0.58 22.53
C ILE A 64 8.52 0.85 21.91
N ALA A 65 7.60 1.38 22.72
CA ALA A 65 6.28 1.85 22.31
C ALA A 65 6.18 3.38 22.48
N GLY A 66 5.19 4.00 21.84
CA GLY A 66 4.81 5.38 22.17
C GLY A 66 5.78 6.49 21.74
N ARG A 67 6.62 6.25 20.72
CA ARG A 67 7.51 7.29 20.18
C ARG A 67 6.94 7.97 18.95
N ALA A 68 7.11 9.29 18.90
CA ALA A 68 6.84 10.11 17.74
C ALA A 68 8.12 10.42 16.96
N VAL A 69 8.07 10.29 15.64
CA VAL A 69 9.12 10.70 14.71
C VAL A 69 8.52 11.70 13.74
N LEU A 70 9.20 12.82 13.55
CA LEU A 70 8.81 13.84 12.57
C LEU A 70 9.79 13.87 11.42
N VAL A 71 9.35 13.55 10.21
CA VAL A 71 10.12 13.73 8.98
C VAL A 71 9.79 15.11 8.41
N ALA A 72 10.74 16.03 8.50
CA ALA A 72 10.60 17.41 8.05
C ALA A 72 11.48 17.70 6.83
N GLY A 73 11.00 18.55 5.94
CA GLY A 73 11.82 19.09 4.86
C GLY A 73 10.99 19.62 3.69
N PRO A 74 11.62 20.24 2.68
CA PRO A 74 10.94 20.85 1.55
C PRO A 74 10.01 19.88 0.80
N PRO A 75 9.07 20.39 -0.02
CA PRO A 75 8.33 19.55 -0.96
C PRO A 75 9.27 18.74 -1.86
N SER A 76 8.85 17.53 -2.26
CA SER A 76 9.59 16.68 -3.21
C SER A 76 10.97 16.18 -2.74
N THR A 77 11.25 16.13 -1.43
CA THR A 77 12.49 15.58 -0.85
C THR A 77 12.39 14.11 -0.41
N GLY A 78 11.30 13.42 -0.77
CA GLY A 78 11.16 11.98 -0.48
C GLY A 78 10.71 11.62 0.93
N LYS A 79 10.01 12.51 1.66
CA LYS A 79 9.48 12.19 3.01
C LYS A 79 8.55 10.97 3.00
N THR A 80 7.51 10.99 2.16
CA THR A 80 6.58 9.88 1.95
C THR A 80 7.30 8.66 1.36
N ALA A 81 8.30 8.87 0.50
CA ALA A 81 9.14 7.80 -0.05
C ALA A 81 9.94 7.05 1.03
N ILE A 82 10.51 7.75 2.02
CA ILE A 82 11.19 7.12 3.16
C ILE A 82 10.21 6.31 4.01
N ALA A 83 9.00 6.83 4.26
CA ALA A 83 7.96 6.11 5.00
C ALA A 83 7.51 4.83 4.26
N MET A 84 7.34 4.91 2.93
CA MET A 84 7.03 3.74 2.10
C MET A 84 8.19 2.74 2.06
N GLY A 85 9.43 3.21 1.96
CA GLY A 85 10.61 2.35 2.05
C GLY A 85 10.70 1.63 3.40
N LEU A 86 10.32 2.31 4.50
CA LEU A 86 10.20 1.70 5.82
C LEU A 86 9.11 0.63 5.84
N SER A 87 7.91 0.92 5.32
CA SER A 87 6.79 -0.02 5.21
C SER A 87 7.21 -1.30 4.46
N GLN A 88 7.85 -1.16 3.30
CA GLN A 88 8.35 -2.30 2.51
C GLN A 88 9.43 -3.09 3.26
N SER A 89 10.29 -2.42 4.04
CA SER A 89 11.35 -3.08 4.81
C SER A 89 10.85 -3.77 6.08
N LEU A 90 9.69 -3.37 6.61
CA LEU A 90 9.04 -4.04 7.75
C LEU A 90 8.39 -5.38 7.35
N GLY A 91 8.00 -5.50 6.09
CA GLY A 91 7.33 -6.69 5.55
C GLY A 91 5.85 -6.77 5.92
N SER A 92 5.21 -7.89 5.55
CA SER A 92 3.75 -8.08 5.71
C SER A 92 3.31 -8.43 7.13
N GLU A 93 4.25 -8.69 8.04
CA GLU A 93 3.91 -9.13 9.40
C GLU A 93 3.63 -7.99 10.38
N ILE A 94 4.19 -6.82 10.12
CA ILE A 94 4.06 -5.65 11.00
C ILE A 94 3.06 -4.70 10.35
N PRO A 95 1.98 -4.31 11.05
CA PRO A 95 0.98 -3.42 10.46
C PRO A 95 1.56 -2.03 10.20
N PHE A 96 1.28 -1.51 9.01
CA PHE A 96 1.64 -0.16 8.60
C PHE A 96 0.39 0.57 8.12
N THR A 97 -0.05 1.57 8.86
CA THR A 97 -1.22 2.39 8.51
C THR A 97 -0.74 3.73 7.98
N CYS A 98 -1.19 4.11 6.78
CA CYS A 98 -0.94 5.43 6.20
C CYS A 98 -2.24 6.24 6.23
N VAL A 99 -2.19 7.45 6.78
CA VAL A 99 -3.32 8.38 6.84
C VAL A 99 -2.84 9.77 6.46
N ALA A 100 -3.60 10.50 5.65
CA ALA A 100 -3.34 11.91 5.41
C ALA A 100 -4.00 12.75 6.52
N GLY A 101 -3.36 13.84 6.97
CA GLY A 101 -3.91 14.71 8.01
C GLY A 101 -5.30 15.26 7.68
N SER A 102 -5.65 15.39 6.40
CA SER A 102 -6.99 15.78 5.94
C SER A 102 -8.05 14.68 6.08
N GLU A 103 -7.69 13.40 6.06
CA GLU A 103 -8.63 12.26 6.13
C GLU A 103 -9.27 12.11 7.51
N ILE A 104 -8.66 12.70 8.54
CA ILE A 104 -9.21 12.73 9.91
C ILE A 104 -10.50 13.56 10.00
N TYR A 105 -10.70 14.50 9.06
CA TYR A 105 -11.86 15.37 9.05
C TYR A 105 -12.99 14.73 8.23
N SER A 106 -13.94 14.12 8.92
CA SER A 106 -15.15 13.53 8.34
C SER A 106 -16.42 14.13 8.94
N LEU A 107 -17.53 14.03 8.21
CA LEU A 107 -18.87 14.34 8.72
C LEU A 107 -19.50 13.15 9.46
N GLU A 108 -19.06 11.92 9.15
CA GLU A 108 -19.62 10.69 9.71
C GLU A 108 -18.98 10.31 11.06
N LEU A 109 -17.69 10.61 11.23
CA LEU A 109 -16.91 10.28 12.41
C LEU A 109 -16.34 11.54 13.04
N SER A 110 -16.32 11.58 14.38
CA SER A 110 -15.55 12.58 15.09
C SER A 110 -14.04 12.44 14.81
N LYS A 111 -13.31 13.55 14.82
CA LYS A 111 -11.85 13.60 14.60
C LYS A 111 -11.10 12.68 15.55
N THR A 112 -11.51 12.67 16.81
CA THR A 112 -10.97 11.79 17.86
C THR A 112 -11.22 10.33 17.57
N GLU A 113 -12.39 9.98 17.05
CA GLU A 113 -12.71 8.60 16.68
C GLU A 113 -11.90 8.15 15.46
N ALA A 114 -11.79 8.99 14.42
CA ALA A 114 -10.96 8.71 13.26
C ALA A 114 -9.49 8.46 13.65
N LEU A 115 -8.93 9.29 14.54
CA LEU A 115 -7.58 9.06 15.09
C LEU A 115 -7.53 7.77 15.92
N THR A 116 -8.50 7.51 16.79
CA THR A 116 -8.51 6.28 17.60
C THR A 116 -8.50 5.03 16.72
N GLN A 117 -9.28 5.04 15.64
CA GLN A 117 -9.29 3.94 14.67
C GLN A 117 -7.93 3.81 13.97
N ALA A 118 -7.28 4.91 13.58
CA ALA A 118 -5.95 4.87 12.97
C ALA A 118 -4.87 4.29 13.91
N PHE A 119 -4.90 4.67 15.19
CA PHE A 119 -4.03 4.09 16.22
C PHE A 119 -4.28 2.59 16.39
N ARG A 120 -5.55 2.16 16.48
CA ARG A 120 -5.90 0.73 16.67
C ARG A 120 -5.68 -0.13 15.43
N LYS A 121 -5.80 0.41 14.22
CA LYS A 121 -5.41 -0.26 12.97
C LYS A 121 -3.89 -0.54 12.91
N SER A 122 -3.11 0.32 13.56
CA SER A 122 -1.65 0.23 13.59
C SER A 122 -1.11 -0.71 14.66
N ILE A 123 -1.97 -1.40 15.40
CA ILE A 123 -1.58 -2.40 16.42
C ILE A 123 -2.11 -3.75 15.96
N GLY A 124 -1.18 -4.67 15.70
CA GLY A 124 -1.49 -6.02 15.25
C GLY A 124 -1.46 -7.01 16.39
N ILE A 125 -2.34 -7.99 16.34
CA ILE A 125 -2.36 -9.15 17.23
C ILE A 125 -2.14 -10.38 16.39
N LYS A 126 -1.06 -11.11 16.69
CA LYS A 126 -0.74 -12.41 16.12
C LYS A 126 -1.35 -13.48 17.02
N ILE A 127 -2.38 -14.15 16.51
CA ILE A 127 -3.04 -15.26 17.19
C ILE A 127 -2.51 -16.54 16.56
N LYS A 128 -1.98 -17.44 17.41
CA LYS A 128 -1.49 -18.74 17.00
C LYS A 128 -2.58 -19.77 17.29
N GLU A 129 -3.12 -20.37 16.23
CA GLU A 129 -4.13 -21.41 16.36
C GLU A 129 -3.58 -22.74 15.83
N GLU A 130 -3.59 -23.76 16.67
CA GLU A 130 -3.27 -25.13 16.26
C GLU A 130 -4.54 -25.80 15.73
N THR A 131 -4.55 -26.14 14.43
CA THR A 131 -5.65 -26.87 13.81
C THR A 131 -5.18 -28.22 13.29
N ASP A 132 -6.00 -29.24 13.52
CA ASP A 132 -5.78 -30.56 12.93
C ASP A 132 -6.43 -30.59 11.55
N ILE A 133 -5.60 -30.75 10.53
CA ILE A 133 -6.04 -30.83 9.13
C ILE A 133 -5.85 -32.26 8.61
N ILE A 134 -6.80 -32.71 7.80
CA ILE A 134 -6.69 -33.95 7.01
C ILE A 134 -6.46 -33.55 5.56
N GLU A 135 -5.31 -33.91 5.00
CA GLU A 135 -4.97 -33.62 3.61
C GLU A 135 -4.71 -34.91 2.84
N GLY A 136 -5.37 -35.08 1.69
CA GLY A 136 -5.13 -36.23 0.83
C GLY A 136 -5.98 -36.23 -0.44
N GLU A 137 -5.67 -37.19 -1.30
CA GLU A 137 -6.41 -37.48 -2.53
C GLU A 137 -7.63 -38.34 -2.20
N VAL A 138 -8.79 -37.92 -2.68
CA VAL A 138 -10.04 -38.69 -2.56
C VAL A 138 -10.00 -39.87 -3.53
N VAL A 139 -10.07 -41.09 -3.00
CA VAL A 139 -10.13 -42.32 -3.80
C VAL A 139 -11.58 -42.60 -4.20
N GLU A 140 -12.49 -42.55 -3.22
CA GLU A 140 -13.90 -42.89 -3.40
C GLU A 140 -14.77 -42.13 -2.37
N ILE A 141 -16.00 -41.79 -2.79
CA ILE A 141 -17.02 -41.21 -1.92
C ILE A 141 -18.29 -42.05 -2.07
N GLN A 142 -18.74 -42.66 -0.98
CA GLN A 142 -20.00 -43.40 -0.90
C GLN A 142 -20.97 -42.62 -0.03
N ILE A 143 -22.16 -42.30 -0.54
CA ILE A 143 -23.20 -41.57 0.22
C ILE A 143 -24.48 -42.40 0.16
N ASP A 144 -24.86 -42.95 1.31
CA ASP A 144 -26.10 -43.68 1.49
C ASP A 144 -27.23 -42.70 1.79
N ARG A 145 -28.12 -42.52 0.81
CA ARG A 145 -29.29 -41.65 0.94
C ARG A 145 -30.55 -42.50 1.03
N SER A 146 -31.23 -42.47 2.18
CA SER A 146 -32.55 -43.09 2.31
C SER A 146 -33.58 -42.35 1.45
N LEU A 147 -34.36 -43.10 0.67
CA LEU A 147 -35.36 -42.62 -0.29
C LEU A 147 -36.46 -41.75 0.35
N THR A 148 -36.63 -41.83 1.68
CA THR A 148 -37.66 -41.13 2.45
C THR A 148 -37.17 -39.89 3.21
N GLY A 149 -35.96 -39.39 2.92
CA GLY A 149 -35.47 -38.11 3.46
C GLY A 149 -34.82 -38.19 4.85
N GLY A 150 -34.37 -39.38 5.27
CA GLY A 150 -33.67 -39.60 6.55
C GLY A 150 -32.22 -39.09 6.59
N HIS A 151 -31.57 -39.29 7.74
CA HIS A 151 -30.14 -39.02 7.96
C HIS A 151 -29.28 -39.65 6.85
N LYS A 152 -28.44 -38.83 6.21
CA LYS A 152 -27.42 -39.27 5.25
C LYS A 152 -26.22 -39.80 6.06
N GLN A 153 -25.76 -40.98 5.70
CA GLN A 153 -24.47 -41.50 6.15
C GLN A 153 -23.61 -41.72 4.92
N GLY A 154 -22.30 -41.64 5.06
CA GLY A 154 -21.39 -41.83 3.95
C GLY A 154 -20.05 -42.34 4.40
N LYS A 155 -19.26 -42.82 3.45
CA LYS A 155 -17.86 -43.22 3.65
C LYS A 155 -17.00 -42.46 2.65
N LEU A 156 -15.87 -41.97 3.13
CA LEU A 156 -14.89 -41.24 2.35
C LEU A 156 -13.55 -41.94 2.47
N THR A 157 -13.02 -42.40 1.34
CA THR A 157 -11.69 -42.99 1.29
C THR A 157 -10.72 -41.94 0.81
N ILE A 158 -9.73 -41.60 1.65
CA ILE A 158 -8.67 -40.63 1.34
C ILE A 158 -7.32 -41.33 1.41
N ARG A 159 -6.43 -41.03 0.47
CA ARG A 159 -5.05 -41.51 0.46
C ARG A 159 -4.02 -40.39 0.36
N THR A 160 -2.87 -40.61 0.95
CA THR A 160 -1.59 -39.95 0.64
C THR A 160 -0.70 -40.94 -0.12
N THR A 161 0.55 -40.58 -0.39
CA THR A 161 1.54 -41.54 -0.94
C THR A 161 1.84 -42.69 0.01
N ASP A 162 1.68 -42.46 1.32
CA ASP A 162 2.20 -43.35 2.36
C ASP A 162 1.08 -44.14 3.07
N MET A 163 -0.16 -43.63 3.06
CA MET A 163 -1.27 -44.24 3.75
C MET A 163 -2.62 -44.02 3.06
N GLU A 164 -3.54 -44.95 3.28
CA GLU A 164 -4.92 -44.88 2.80
C GLU A 164 -5.86 -45.20 3.97
N THR A 165 -6.86 -44.35 4.20
CA THR A 165 -7.82 -44.54 5.29
C THR A 165 -9.25 -44.25 4.85
N ILE A 166 -10.20 -44.89 5.53
CA ILE A 166 -11.63 -44.75 5.30
C ILE A 166 -12.21 -43.99 6.49
N TYR A 167 -12.87 -42.86 6.22
CA TYR A 167 -13.58 -42.05 7.20
C TYR A 167 -15.10 -42.22 7.03
N GLU A 168 -15.81 -42.40 8.13
CA GLU A 168 -17.26 -42.33 8.15
C GLU A 168 -17.71 -40.86 8.23
N LEU A 169 -18.63 -40.47 7.35
CA LEU A 169 -19.11 -39.10 7.21
C LEU A 169 -20.48 -38.93 7.86
N GLY A 170 -20.61 -37.89 8.67
CA GLY A 170 -21.90 -37.38 9.13
C GLY A 170 -22.56 -36.44 8.12
N ASN A 171 -23.85 -36.13 8.34
CA ASN A 171 -24.66 -35.23 7.50
C ASN A 171 -23.94 -33.93 7.11
N LYS A 172 -23.33 -33.20 8.07
CA LYS A 172 -22.68 -31.91 7.81
C LYS A 172 -21.52 -32.02 6.82
N MET A 173 -20.72 -33.09 6.93
CA MET A 173 -19.58 -33.33 6.04
C MET A 173 -20.04 -33.71 4.63
N ILE A 174 -21.11 -34.51 4.53
CA ILE A 174 -21.72 -34.86 3.24
C ILE A 174 -22.23 -33.61 2.52
N ASP A 175 -22.92 -32.72 3.24
CA ASP A 175 -23.40 -31.46 2.68
C ASP A 175 -22.23 -30.54 2.27
N GLY A 176 -21.14 -30.51 3.05
CA GLY A 176 -19.91 -29.79 2.71
C GLY A 176 -19.23 -30.31 1.43
N LEU A 177 -19.06 -31.63 1.30
CA LEU A 177 -18.50 -32.27 0.10
C LEU A 177 -19.37 -32.00 -1.14
N THR A 178 -20.70 -32.04 -0.96
CA THR A 178 -21.66 -31.77 -2.03
C THR A 178 -21.61 -30.29 -2.46
N LYS A 179 -21.48 -29.37 -1.49
CA LYS A 179 -21.36 -27.93 -1.75
C LYS A 179 -20.10 -27.57 -2.53
N GLU A 180 -18.97 -28.16 -2.15
CA GLU A 180 -17.68 -27.99 -2.83
C GLU A 180 -17.52 -28.85 -4.09
N LYS A 181 -18.53 -29.67 -4.43
CA LYS A 181 -18.56 -30.58 -5.60
C LYS A 181 -17.29 -31.44 -5.68
N VAL A 182 -16.95 -32.07 -4.57
CA VAL A 182 -15.78 -32.96 -4.47
C VAL A 182 -16.08 -34.28 -5.20
N VAL A 183 -15.11 -34.73 -6.00
CA VAL A 183 -15.19 -35.96 -6.80
C VAL A 183 -13.95 -36.83 -6.52
N ALA A 184 -14.03 -38.12 -6.81
CA ALA A 184 -12.88 -39.01 -6.82
C ALA A 184 -11.75 -38.47 -7.71
N GLY A 185 -10.53 -38.46 -7.18
CA GLY A 185 -9.33 -37.87 -7.77
C GLY A 185 -9.09 -36.41 -7.40
N ASP A 186 -9.95 -35.75 -6.63
CA ASP A 186 -9.66 -34.43 -6.08
C ASP A 186 -8.73 -34.53 -4.86
N VAL A 187 -7.83 -33.55 -4.71
CA VAL A 187 -7.03 -33.37 -3.49
C VAL A 187 -7.73 -32.34 -2.63
N ILE A 188 -8.08 -32.75 -1.40
CA ILE A 188 -8.83 -31.91 -0.46
C ILE A 188 -8.07 -31.73 0.85
N SER A 189 -8.34 -30.62 1.52
CA SER A 189 -7.92 -30.32 2.88
C SER A 189 -9.18 -30.13 3.73
N ILE A 190 -9.29 -30.91 4.81
CA ILE A 190 -10.41 -30.87 5.76
C ILE A 190 -9.88 -30.41 7.10
N ASP A 191 -10.36 -29.28 7.58
CA ASP A 191 -10.13 -28.86 8.96
C ASP A 191 -11.10 -29.62 9.88
N LYS A 192 -10.57 -30.40 10.83
CA LYS A 192 -11.37 -31.23 11.74
C LYS A 192 -12.22 -30.40 12.70
N ALA A 193 -11.74 -29.23 13.11
CA ALA A 193 -12.42 -28.41 14.11
C ALA A 193 -13.58 -27.64 13.48
N SER A 194 -13.34 -26.99 12.33
CA SER A 194 -14.38 -26.21 11.65
C SER A 194 -15.28 -27.04 10.73
N GLY A 195 -14.83 -28.23 10.30
CA GLY A 195 -15.49 -29.04 9.27
C GLY A 195 -15.44 -28.39 7.88
N LYS A 196 -14.60 -27.37 7.68
CA LYS A 196 -14.43 -26.69 6.40
C LYS A 196 -13.62 -27.57 5.46
N ILE A 197 -14.16 -27.78 4.27
CA ILE A 197 -13.54 -28.57 3.20
C ILE A 197 -13.02 -27.60 2.15
N THR A 198 -11.76 -27.73 1.78
CA THR A 198 -11.12 -26.90 0.75
C THR A 198 -10.58 -27.80 -0.35
N LYS A 199 -11.04 -27.60 -1.59
CA LYS A 199 -10.53 -28.32 -2.76
C LYS A 199 -9.23 -27.66 -3.24
N LEU A 200 -8.10 -28.33 -3.03
CA LEU A 200 -6.77 -27.82 -3.39
C LEU A 200 -6.52 -27.94 -4.90
N GLY A 201 -7.07 -28.98 -5.52
CA GLY A 201 -6.98 -29.23 -6.95
C GLY A 201 -7.30 -30.68 -7.28
N ARG A 202 -6.88 -31.12 -8.47
CA ARG A 202 -7.09 -32.49 -8.94
C ARG A 202 -5.76 -33.23 -9.09
N SER A 203 -5.75 -34.50 -8.73
CA SER A 203 -4.60 -35.39 -8.88
C SER A 203 -4.21 -35.56 -10.35
N TYR A 204 -2.89 -35.52 -10.62
CA TYR A 204 -2.34 -35.80 -11.95
C TYR A 204 -2.67 -37.22 -12.43
N ALA A 205 -2.78 -38.20 -11.52
CA ALA A 205 -3.04 -39.59 -11.88
C ALA A 205 -4.43 -39.80 -12.49
N ARG A 206 -5.39 -38.95 -12.15
CA ARG A 206 -6.80 -39.02 -12.58
C ARG A 206 -7.19 -37.90 -13.54
N ALA A 207 -6.21 -37.21 -14.13
CA ALA A 207 -6.44 -36.08 -15.03
C ALA A 207 -7.11 -36.48 -16.36
N ARG A 208 -6.96 -37.74 -16.80
CA ARG A 208 -7.47 -38.25 -18.08
C ARG A 208 -8.87 -38.86 -18.03
N ASP A 209 -9.40 -39.12 -16.83
CA ASP A 209 -10.66 -39.87 -16.66
C ASP A 209 -11.92 -39.01 -16.94
N TYR A 210 -11.77 -37.71 -17.19
CA TYR A 210 -12.87 -36.77 -17.43
C TYR A 210 -12.64 -35.93 -18.68
N ASP A 211 -13.49 -36.14 -19.69
CA ASP A 211 -13.46 -35.47 -21.00
C ASP A 211 -14.05 -34.04 -20.97
N ALA A 212 -14.87 -33.73 -19.95
CA ALA A 212 -15.50 -32.42 -19.76
C ALA A 212 -14.82 -31.60 -18.64
N MET A 213 -13.51 -31.37 -18.75
CA MET A 213 -12.80 -30.47 -17.84
C MET A 213 -13.04 -29.02 -18.24
N GLY A 214 -13.49 -28.18 -17.31
CA GLY A 214 -13.46 -26.73 -17.50
C GLY A 214 -12.02 -26.23 -17.61
N PRO A 215 -11.75 -25.12 -18.32
CA PRO A 215 -10.40 -24.60 -18.59
C PRO A 215 -9.57 -24.21 -17.34
N ASN A 216 -10.15 -24.26 -16.13
CA ASN A 216 -9.55 -23.77 -14.89
C ASN A 216 -9.23 -24.86 -13.84
N VAL A 217 -9.18 -26.15 -14.20
CA VAL A 217 -8.86 -27.20 -13.23
C VAL A 217 -7.38 -27.16 -12.87
N LYS A 218 -7.06 -26.79 -11.63
CA LYS A 218 -5.70 -26.79 -11.09
C LYS A 218 -5.28 -28.22 -10.74
N PHE A 219 -4.19 -28.70 -11.33
CA PHE A 219 -3.62 -30.01 -11.01
C PHE A 219 -2.60 -29.92 -9.88
N VAL A 220 -2.68 -30.84 -8.91
CA VAL A 220 -1.85 -30.89 -7.71
C VAL A 220 -1.37 -32.33 -7.52
N SER A 221 -0.14 -32.51 -7.03
CA SER A 221 0.40 -33.82 -6.68
C SER A 221 -0.32 -34.41 -5.47
N CYS A 222 -0.33 -35.74 -5.36
CA CYS A 222 -0.83 -36.41 -4.17
C CYS A 222 0.02 -35.97 -2.96
N PRO A 223 -0.59 -35.56 -1.83
CA PRO A 223 0.17 -35.17 -0.65
C PRO A 223 0.99 -36.35 -0.10
N GLU A 224 2.18 -36.05 0.39
CA GLU A 224 3.11 -37.02 1.02
C GLU A 224 2.97 -37.01 2.55
N GLY A 225 3.34 -38.11 3.20
CA GLY A 225 3.30 -38.25 4.66
C GLY A 225 1.96 -38.68 5.22
N GLU A 226 1.75 -38.37 6.50
CA GLU A 226 0.53 -38.69 7.23
C GLU A 226 -0.68 -37.91 6.73
N LEU A 227 -1.85 -38.57 6.69
CA LEU A 227 -3.13 -37.97 6.30
C LEU A 227 -3.56 -36.86 7.26
N GLN A 228 -3.33 -37.06 8.55
CA GLN A 228 -3.62 -36.07 9.58
C GLN A 228 -2.34 -35.31 9.93
N LYS A 229 -2.37 -34.01 9.75
CA LYS A 229 -1.26 -33.12 10.11
C LYS A 229 -1.75 -32.06 11.07
N ARG A 230 -0.93 -31.76 12.06
CA ARG A 230 -1.16 -30.63 12.96
C ARG A 230 -0.51 -29.40 12.35
N LYS A 231 -1.31 -28.38 12.04
CA LYS A 231 -0.83 -27.16 11.41
C LYS A 231 -1.08 -25.98 12.33
N GLU A 232 -0.01 -25.26 12.66
CA GLU A 232 -0.10 -23.97 13.32
C GLU A 232 -0.39 -22.92 12.25
N VAL A 233 -1.54 -22.24 12.38
CA VAL A 233 -1.91 -21.12 11.52
C VAL A 233 -1.80 -19.85 12.34
N VAL A 234 -0.95 -18.93 11.88
CA VAL A 234 -0.80 -17.62 12.50
C VAL A 234 -1.72 -16.63 11.79
N HIS A 235 -2.70 -16.11 12.52
CA HIS A 235 -3.59 -15.07 12.05
C HIS A 235 -3.10 -13.72 12.60
N THR A 236 -2.89 -12.75 11.72
CA THR A 236 -2.58 -11.37 12.14
C THR A 236 -3.82 -10.52 11.93
N VAL A 237 -4.35 -9.93 13.00
CA VAL A 237 -5.58 -9.13 12.99
C VAL A 237 -5.31 -7.81 13.73
N SER A 238 -5.83 -6.68 13.26
CA SER A 238 -5.64 -5.41 13.98
C SER A 238 -6.60 -5.29 15.17
N LEU A 239 -6.23 -4.50 16.18
CA LEU A 239 -7.13 -4.20 17.31
C LEU A 239 -8.45 -3.56 16.83
N HIS A 240 -8.38 -2.74 15.78
CA HIS A 240 -9.57 -2.13 15.20
C HIS A 240 -10.52 -3.16 14.57
N ASP A 241 -9.99 -4.19 13.91
CA ASP A 241 -10.84 -5.23 13.31
C ASP A 241 -11.62 -5.98 14.41
N ILE A 242 -10.95 -6.29 15.53
CA ILE A 242 -11.58 -6.93 16.68
C ILE A 242 -12.67 -6.04 17.28
N ASP A 243 -12.42 -4.72 17.38
CA ASP A 243 -13.42 -3.76 17.85
C ASP A 243 -14.69 -3.78 17.00
N VAL A 244 -14.55 -3.67 15.68
CA VAL A 244 -15.68 -3.59 14.77
C VAL A 244 -16.49 -4.89 14.79
N ILE A 245 -15.81 -6.04 14.78
CA ILE A 245 -16.45 -7.36 14.83
C ILE A 245 -17.27 -7.53 16.11
N ASN A 246 -16.75 -7.09 17.26
CA ASN A 246 -17.44 -7.24 18.55
C ASN A 246 -18.46 -6.13 18.83
N SER A 247 -18.41 -5.01 18.11
CA SER A 247 -19.36 -3.90 18.32
C SER A 247 -20.74 -4.15 17.70
N ARG A 248 -20.87 -5.01 16.67
CA ARG A 248 -22.13 -5.21 15.93
C ARG A 248 -22.32 -6.66 15.50
N SER A 249 -23.58 -7.12 15.40
CA SER A 249 -23.93 -8.48 14.96
C SER A 249 -23.50 -8.83 13.52
N GLN A 250 -23.30 -7.82 12.66
CA GLN A 250 -22.69 -7.95 11.33
C GLN A 250 -21.41 -7.11 11.18
N GLY A 251 -20.62 -7.00 12.26
CA GLY A 251 -19.39 -6.21 12.27
C GLY A 251 -18.36 -6.61 11.19
N PHE A 252 -18.30 -7.91 10.83
CA PHE A 252 -17.42 -8.37 9.75
C PHE A 252 -17.72 -7.72 8.40
N LEU A 253 -19.00 -7.50 8.05
CA LEU A 253 -19.36 -6.87 6.78
C LEU A 253 -19.02 -5.37 6.78
N ALA A 254 -19.13 -4.72 7.95
CA ALA A 254 -18.79 -3.31 8.13
C ALA A 254 -17.32 -2.99 7.83
N LEU A 255 -16.41 -3.95 8.09
CA LEU A 255 -15.00 -3.82 7.73
C LEU A 255 -14.78 -3.63 6.21
N PHE A 256 -15.65 -4.21 5.39
CA PHE A 256 -15.56 -4.11 3.93
C PHE A 256 -16.39 -2.96 3.36
N SER A 257 -17.48 -2.56 4.03
CA SER A 257 -18.32 -1.46 3.57
C SER A 257 -17.81 -0.08 4.01
N GLY A 258 -16.94 -0.01 5.03
CA GLY A 258 -16.47 1.25 5.62
C GLY A 258 -17.46 1.89 6.60
N ASP A 259 -18.66 1.34 6.73
CA ASP A 259 -19.69 1.80 7.68
C ASP A 259 -19.46 1.22 9.09
N THR A 260 -18.29 1.53 9.66
CA THR A 260 -17.94 1.10 11.01
C THR A 260 -18.66 1.95 12.06
N GLY A 261 -18.93 3.22 11.74
CA GLY A 261 -19.43 4.24 12.67
C GLY A 261 -18.52 4.43 13.88
N GLU A 262 -19.03 5.12 14.91
CA GLU A 262 -18.31 5.31 16.16
C GLU A 262 -18.43 4.08 17.07
N ILE A 263 -17.29 3.61 17.58
CA ILE A 263 -17.24 2.45 18.47
C ILE A 263 -17.26 2.91 19.91
N ARG A 264 -18.13 2.29 20.70
CA ARG A 264 -18.30 2.59 22.12
C ARG A 264 -17.02 2.30 22.92
N PRO A 265 -16.58 3.21 23.82
CA PRO A 265 -15.38 3.00 24.64
C PRO A 265 -15.43 1.72 25.49
N GLU A 266 -16.61 1.33 25.98
CA GLU A 266 -16.75 0.14 26.84
C GLU A 266 -16.38 -1.14 26.10
N VAL A 267 -16.66 -1.21 24.78
CA VAL A 267 -16.29 -2.35 23.94
C VAL A 267 -14.77 -2.41 23.80
N ARG A 268 -14.11 -1.26 23.60
CA ARG A 268 -12.64 -1.19 23.50
C ARG A 268 -11.95 -1.60 24.77
N GLU A 269 -12.47 -1.18 25.92
CA GLU A 269 -11.93 -1.54 27.23
C GLU A 269 -12.05 -3.06 27.47
N GLN A 270 -13.21 -3.65 27.19
CA GLN A 270 -13.40 -5.11 27.27
C GLN A 270 -12.45 -5.88 26.36
N ILE A 271 -12.21 -5.38 25.14
CA ILE A 271 -11.26 -5.99 24.20
C ILE A 271 -9.83 -5.85 24.70
N ASN A 272 -9.44 -4.68 25.22
CA ASN A 272 -8.11 -4.48 25.78
C ASN A 272 -7.83 -5.45 26.93
N THR A 273 -8.80 -5.68 27.82
CA THR A 273 -8.68 -6.67 28.91
C THR A 273 -8.50 -8.08 28.35
N LYS A 274 -9.32 -8.51 27.39
CA LYS A 274 -9.19 -9.84 26.76
C LYS A 274 -7.87 -10.03 26.03
N VAL A 275 -7.38 -9.00 25.35
CA VAL A 275 -6.09 -9.05 24.64
C VAL A 275 -4.93 -9.13 25.64
N ALA A 276 -5.03 -8.44 26.78
CA ALA A 276 -4.07 -8.59 27.88
C ALA A 276 -4.09 -10.01 28.45
N GLU A 277 -5.28 -10.60 28.69
CA GLU A 277 -5.42 -11.99 29.11
C GLU A 277 -4.78 -12.96 28.10
N TRP A 278 -5.05 -12.80 26.79
CA TRP A 278 -4.46 -13.65 25.76
C TRP A 278 -2.94 -13.52 25.66
N LYS A 279 -2.39 -12.33 25.95
CA LYS A 279 -0.96 -12.09 26.03
C LYS A 279 -0.36 -12.80 27.25
N GLU A 280 -1.01 -12.73 28.41
CA GLU A 280 -0.57 -13.41 29.64
C GLU A 280 -0.65 -14.94 29.52
N GLU A 281 -1.68 -15.46 28.84
CA GLU A 281 -1.83 -16.90 28.55
C GLU A 281 -0.89 -17.39 27.43
N GLY A 282 -0.20 -16.49 26.72
CA GLY A 282 0.68 -16.82 25.60
C GLY A 282 -0.07 -17.29 24.33
N LYS A 283 -1.39 -17.07 24.25
CA LYS A 283 -2.21 -17.40 23.06
C LYS A 283 -2.09 -16.35 21.96
N ALA A 284 -1.74 -15.12 22.33
CA ALA A 284 -1.58 -14.01 21.40
C ALA A 284 -0.29 -13.22 21.67
N GLU A 285 0.31 -12.72 20.59
CA GLU A 285 1.45 -11.82 20.63
C GLU A 285 1.04 -10.47 20.05
N ILE A 286 1.28 -9.39 20.78
CA ILE A 286 1.01 -8.03 20.32
C ILE A 286 2.21 -7.54 19.51
N SER A 287 1.97 -7.14 18.27
CA SER A 287 2.94 -6.53 17.39
C SER A 287 2.62 -5.04 17.22
N PRO A 288 3.38 -4.13 17.87
CA PRO A 288 3.21 -2.70 17.65
C PRO A 288 3.67 -2.37 16.23
N GLY A 289 2.75 -1.82 15.44
CA GLY A 289 3.04 -1.39 14.08
C GLY A 289 3.50 0.06 13.98
N VAL A 290 3.25 0.63 12.81
CA VAL A 290 3.60 2.01 12.49
C VAL A 290 2.36 2.75 12.01
N LEU A 291 2.12 3.93 12.58
CA LEU A 291 1.13 4.89 12.09
C LEU A 291 1.87 6.02 11.37
N PHE A 292 1.73 6.09 10.05
CA PHE A 292 2.25 7.19 9.26
C PHE A 292 1.16 8.24 8.99
N ILE A 293 1.42 9.48 9.40
CA ILE A 293 0.54 10.63 9.16
C ILE A 293 1.22 11.60 8.20
N ASP A 294 0.74 11.67 6.95
CA ASP A 294 1.22 12.67 5.98
C ASP A 294 0.53 14.02 6.21
N GLU A 295 1.20 15.09 5.82
CA GLU A 295 0.71 16.47 5.96
C GLU A 295 0.19 16.82 7.37
N VAL A 296 0.92 16.42 8.40
CA VAL A 296 0.50 16.53 9.81
C VAL A 296 0.12 17.96 10.23
N HIS A 297 0.69 18.98 9.58
CA HIS A 297 0.39 20.40 9.81
C HIS A 297 -1.07 20.79 9.47
N MET A 298 -1.82 19.89 8.82
CA MET A 298 -3.25 20.04 8.55
C MET A 298 -4.13 19.68 9.75
N LEU A 299 -3.58 19.02 10.77
CA LEU A 299 -4.29 18.71 12.02
C LEU A 299 -4.43 19.95 12.91
N ASP A 300 -5.41 19.91 13.79
CA ASP A 300 -5.68 20.95 14.79
C ASP A 300 -5.16 20.58 16.19
N ILE A 301 -5.21 21.55 17.10
CA ILE A 301 -4.73 21.40 18.47
C ILE A 301 -5.44 20.28 19.26
N GLU A 302 -6.69 19.97 18.95
CA GLU A 302 -7.42 18.87 19.61
C GLU A 302 -6.84 17.51 19.17
N CYS A 303 -6.56 17.35 17.87
CA CYS A 303 -5.91 16.16 17.34
C CYS A 303 -4.53 15.95 17.97
N PHE A 304 -3.73 17.00 18.11
CA PHE A 304 -2.41 16.91 18.75
C PHE A 304 -2.51 16.56 20.23
N SER A 305 -3.47 17.14 20.95
CA SER A 305 -3.71 16.79 22.36
C SER A 305 -4.09 15.32 22.52
N TYR A 306 -4.91 14.79 21.61
CA TYR A 306 -5.23 13.37 21.57
C TYR A 306 -3.99 12.49 21.30
N ILE A 307 -3.18 12.84 20.28
CA ILE A 307 -1.95 12.11 19.94
C ILE A 307 -0.99 12.08 21.13
N ASN A 308 -0.82 13.20 21.83
CA ASN A 308 0.06 13.28 23.00
C ASN A 308 -0.35 12.32 24.12
N ARG A 309 -1.66 12.18 24.37
CA ARG A 309 -2.17 11.21 25.34
C ARG A 309 -2.02 9.78 24.83
N ALA A 310 -2.37 9.52 23.57
CA ALA A 310 -2.32 8.17 22.98
C ALA A 310 -0.89 7.62 22.88
N LEU A 311 0.13 8.48 22.76
CA LEU A 311 1.53 8.07 22.79
C LEU A 311 2.01 7.59 24.17
N GLU A 312 1.27 7.89 25.25
CA GLU A 312 1.61 7.44 26.60
C GLU A 312 1.08 6.02 26.89
N ASP A 313 0.21 5.47 26.04
CA ASP A 313 -0.33 4.13 26.20
C ASP A 313 0.75 3.04 25.99
N GLU A 314 0.70 1.96 26.78
CA GLU A 314 1.70 0.86 26.73
C GLU A 314 1.82 0.22 25.34
N PHE A 315 0.70 0.09 24.62
CA PHE A 315 0.63 -0.55 23.31
C PHE A 315 0.65 0.45 22.15
N ALA A 316 1.02 1.70 22.40
CA ALA A 316 1.03 2.73 21.38
C ALA A 316 2.00 2.38 20.22
N PRO A 317 1.53 2.41 18.96
CA PRO A 317 2.37 2.19 17.79
C PRO A 317 3.41 3.31 17.66
N ILE A 318 4.44 3.08 16.85
CA ILE A 318 5.38 4.15 16.51
C ILE A 318 4.70 5.09 15.52
N VAL A 319 4.62 6.37 15.87
CA VAL A 319 3.94 7.39 15.04
C VAL A 319 4.99 8.15 14.23
N ILE A 320 4.91 8.06 12.91
CA ILE A 320 5.77 8.79 11.98
C ILE A 320 4.93 9.86 11.31
N MET A 321 5.31 11.12 11.47
CA MET A 321 4.60 12.27 10.90
C MET A 321 5.45 12.91 9.82
N ALA A 322 4.82 13.39 8.74
CA ALA A 322 5.52 14.15 7.71
C ALA A 322 4.97 15.58 7.60
N THR A 323 5.88 16.54 7.49
CA THR A 323 5.53 17.95 7.27
C THR A 323 6.45 18.60 6.24
N ASN A 324 5.86 19.44 5.40
CA ASN A 324 6.57 20.28 4.43
C ASN A 324 6.60 21.76 4.85
N ARG A 325 6.01 22.12 6.01
CA ARG A 325 5.95 23.49 6.50
C ARG A 325 7.09 23.79 7.48
N GLY A 326 7.66 24.99 7.36
CA GLY A 326 8.71 25.51 8.22
C GLY A 326 8.15 26.15 9.49
N ILE A 327 7.62 27.36 9.40
CA ILE A 327 6.87 28.02 10.49
C ILE A 327 5.44 28.23 9.98
N SER A 328 4.45 27.70 10.69
CA SER A 328 3.04 27.79 10.30
C SER A 328 2.17 28.05 11.52
N LYS A 329 0.97 28.59 11.28
CA LYS A 329 -0.06 28.70 12.32
C LYS A 329 -0.55 27.29 12.67
N THR A 330 -0.57 26.93 13.97
CA THR A 330 -1.22 25.70 14.42
C THR A 330 -2.73 25.88 14.29
N ARG A 331 -3.41 25.00 13.55
CA ARG A 331 -4.87 25.13 13.34
C ARG A 331 -5.63 25.04 14.67
N GLY A 332 -6.65 25.88 14.82
CA GLY A 332 -7.40 26.04 16.08
C GLY A 332 -6.77 27.00 17.10
N THR A 333 -5.58 27.54 16.83
CA THR A 333 -4.91 28.52 17.71
C THR A 333 -4.62 29.82 16.97
N ASN A 334 -4.11 30.85 17.65
CA ASN A 334 -3.71 32.12 17.03
C ASN A 334 -2.19 32.32 16.92
N TYR A 335 -1.38 31.40 17.43
CA TYR A 335 0.07 31.52 17.40
C TYR A 335 0.69 30.72 16.23
N LYS A 336 1.89 31.13 15.84
CA LYS A 336 2.72 30.39 14.89
C LYS A 336 3.69 29.50 15.65
N SER A 337 3.93 28.31 15.11
CA SER A 337 4.80 27.29 15.69
C SER A 337 5.72 26.69 14.62
N PRO A 338 6.87 26.14 15.01
CA PRO A 338 7.68 25.32 14.11
C PRO A 338 6.83 24.16 13.60
N HIS A 339 6.92 23.91 12.30
CA HIS A 339 6.21 22.85 11.57
C HIS A 339 4.68 22.88 11.63
N GLY A 340 4.09 23.91 12.25
CA GLY A 340 2.65 23.95 12.54
C GLY A 340 2.25 23.00 13.68
N LEU A 341 3.20 22.57 14.50
CA LEU A 341 3.00 21.61 15.59
C LEU A 341 3.12 22.30 16.95
N PRO A 342 2.32 21.86 17.95
CA PRO A 342 2.50 22.28 19.33
C PRO A 342 3.89 21.90 19.88
N LEU A 343 4.46 22.77 20.73
CA LEU A 343 5.84 22.60 21.25
C LEU A 343 5.97 21.34 22.13
N ASP A 344 4.93 20.99 22.86
CA ASP A 344 4.84 19.78 23.68
C ASP A 344 4.96 18.49 22.86
N LEU A 345 4.36 18.43 21.66
CA LEU A 345 4.53 17.29 20.76
C LEU A 345 5.93 17.31 20.10
N LEU A 346 6.44 18.49 19.77
CA LEU A 346 7.77 18.64 19.18
C LEU A 346 8.88 18.15 20.12
N ASP A 347 8.81 18.52 21.40
CA ASP A 347 9.77 18.11 22.44
C ASP A 347 9.77 16.59 22.66
N ARG A 348 8.64 15.93 22.42
CA ARG A 348 8.50 14.46 22.48
C ARG A 348 8.91 13.76 21.18
N SER A 349 9.07 14.49 20.08
CA SER A 349 9.31 13.93 18.75
C SER A 349 10.79 13.95 18.36
N ILE A 350 11.23 12.91 17.65
CA ILE A 350 12.56 12.88 17.02
C ILE A 350 12.43 13.44 15.61
N ILE A 351 13.17 14.49 15.28
CA ILE A 351 13.08 15.15 13.97
C ILE A 351 14.14 14.59 13.01
N ILE A 352 13.71 14.03 11.89
CA ILE A 352 14.54 13.64 10.75
C ILE A 352 14.37 14.70 9.67
N GLN A 353 15.47 15.35 9.28
CA GLN A 353 15.45 16.34 8.21
C GLN A 353 15.84 15.71 6.87
N THR A 354 15.11 16.07 5.83
CA THR A 354 15.43 15.74 4.44
C THR A 354 16.00 16.97 3.73
N SER A 355 16.98 16.75 2.86
CA SER A 355 17.63 17.80 2.08
C SER A 355 17.05 17.90 0.67
N LYS A 356 17.32 18.99 -0.05
CA LYS A 356 17.07 19.03 -1.49
C LYS A 356 18.01 18.04 -2.21
N TYR A 357 17.53 17.47 -3.30
CA TYR A 357 18.34 16.62 -4.17
C TYR A 357 19.28 17.45 -5.04
N SER A 358 20.44 16.89 -5.33
CA SER A 358 21.36 17.38 -6.37
C SER A 358 20.82 17.04 -7.76
N GLU A 359 21.33 17.73 -8.78
CA GLU A 359 20.96 17.48 -10.18
C GLU A 359 21.25 16.02 -10.60
N GLU A 360 22.39 15.47 -10.18
CA GLU A 360 22.75 14.07 -10.43
C GLU A 360 21.78 13.08 -9.78
N GLU A 361 21.35 13.35 -8.54
CA GLU A 361 20.35 12.53 -7.85
C GLU A 361 19.00 12.61 -8.57
N ILE A 362 18.57 13.79 -9.03
CA ILE A 362 17.33 13.96 -9.79
C ILE A 362 17.37 13.13 -11.08
N GLY A 363 18.48 13.18 -11.84
CA GLY A 363 18.63 12.38 -13.05
C GLY A 363 18.54 10.88 -12.78
N LYS A 364 19.19 10.40 -11.72
CA LYS A 364 19.09 9.00 -11.27
C LYS A 364 17.65 8.62 -10.88
N ILE A 365 16.94 9.48 -10.16
CA ILE A 365 15.55 9.23 -9.76
C ILE A 365 14.64 9.16 -11.00
N LEU A 366 14.77 10.11 -11.93
CA LEU A 366 13.99 10.11 -13.17
C LEU A 366 14.27 8.89 -14.04
N THR A 367 15.52 8.40 -14.04
CA THR A 367 15.90 7.15 -14.73
C THR A 367 15.20 5.94 -14.12
N ILE A 368 15.15 5.83 -12.78
CA ILE A 368 14.41 4.75 -12.12
C ILE A 368 12.91 4.86 -12.43
N ARG A 369 12.37 6.08 -12.42
CA ARG A 369 10.96 6.32 -12.76
C ARG A 369 10.63 5.95 -14.20
N SER A 370 11.51 6.24 -15.16
CA SER A 370 11.28 5.86 -16.55
C SER A 370 11.37 4.35 -16.74
N GLN A 371 12.25 3.66 -16.00
CA GLN A 371 12.30 2.20 -15.99
C GLN A 371 11.02 1.58 -15.41
N GLU A 372 10.52 2.10 -14.29
CA GLU A 372 9.27 1.66 -13.65
C GLU A 372 8.05 1.88 -14.55
N GLU A 373 8.03 2.98 -15.31
CA GLU A 373 6.97 3.30 -16.27
C GLU A 373 7.17 2.64 -17.65
N GLU A 374 8.23 1.83 -17.82
CA GLU A 374 8.60 1.19 -19.09
C GLU A 374 8.70 2.19 -20.27
N VAL A 375 9.32 3.35 -20.00
CA VAL A 375 9.50 4.43 -20.98
C VAL A 375 10.97 4.55 -21.36
N GLU A 376 11.26 4.35 -22.65
CA GLU A 376 12.57 4.59 -23.23
C GLU A 376 12.77 6.08 -23.53
N LEU A 377 13.77 6.70 -22.90
CA LEU A 377 14.14 8.10 -23.07
C LEU A 377 15.50 8.19 -23.75
N ASP A 378 15.60 9.07 -24.75
CA ASP A 378 16.89 9.44 -25.33
C ASP A 378 17.77 10.19 -24.30
N ALA A 379 19.09 10.13 -24.46
CA ALA A 379 20.04 10.72 -23.51
C ALA A 379 19.85 12.25 -23.40
N ASP A 380 19.66 12.93 -24.54
CA ASP A 380 19.40 14.37 -24.58
C ASP A 380 18.05 14.73 -23.96
N ALA A 381 17.06 13.86 -24.12
CA ALA A 381 15.74 14.01 -23.52
C ALA A 381 15.83 13.90 -21.99
N MET A 382 16.57 12.91 -21.47
CA MET A 382 16.82 12.74 -20.04
C MET A 382 17.57 13.94 -19.43
N ALA A 383 18.58 14.47 -20.12
CA ALA A 383 19.32 15.65 -19.68
C ALA A 383 18.39 16.88 -19.56
N LEU A 384 17.56 17.14 -20.57
CA LEU A 384 16.59 18.23 -20.54
C LEU A 384 15.56 18.04 -19.40
N LEU A 385 15.07 16.83 -19.21
CA LEU A 385 14.11 16.52 -18.16
C LEU A 385 14.70 16.72 -16.76
N THR A 386 15.97 16.34 -16.57
CA THR A 386 16.71 16.53 -15.33
C THR A 386 16.84 18.02 -15.00
N LYS A 387 17.20 18.84 -15.99
CA LYS A 387 17.25 20.30 -15.85
C LYS A 387 15.89 20.90 -15.48
N ILE A 388 14.82 20.47 -16.16
CA ILE A 388 13.44 20.87 -15.81
C ILE A 388 13.12 20.49 -14.36
N GLY A 389 13.48 19.27 -13.93
CA GLY A 389 13.25 18.79 -12.56
C GLY A 389 14.00 19.58 -11.50
N PHE A 390 15.20 20.06 -11.81
CA PHE A 390 16.02 20.90 -10.94
C PHE A 390 15.46 22.33 -10.82
N GLU A 391 15.04 22.93 -11.94
CA GLU A 391 14.50 24.31 -11.97
C GLU A 391 13.07 24.40 -11.41
N THR A 392 12.26 23.35 -11.56
CA THR A 392 10.84 23.32 -11.15
C THR A 392 10.61 22.40 -9.95
N SER A 393 10.18 21.16 -10.18
CA SER A 393 10.01 20.14 -9.15
C SER A 393 10.13 18.73 -9.74
N LEU A 394 10.62 17.80 -8.91
CA LEU A 394 10.71 16.38 -9.26
C LEU A 394 9.35 15.78 -9.64
N ARG A 395 8.27 16.21 -8.98
CA ARG A 395 6.91 15.74 -9.28
C ARG A 395 6.46 16.16 -10.67
N TYR A 396 6.72 17.41 -11.05
CA TYR A 396 6.39 17.89 -12.39
C TYR A 396 7.21 17.18 -13.46
N ALA A 397 8.52 17.03 -13.27
CA ALA A 397 9.38 16.28 -14.19
C ALA A 397 8.98 14.79 -14.31
N SER A 398 8.61 14.13 -13.21
CA SER A 398 8.11 12.75 -13.26
C SER A 398 6.80 12.65 -14.07
N ASN A 399 5.85 13.57 -13.87
CA ASN A 399 4.62 13.57 -14.66
C ASN A 399 4.89 13.83 -16.15
N LEU A 400 5.92 14.62 -16.47
CA LEU A 400 6.34 14.88 -17.84
C LEU A 400 6.81 13.61 -18.57
N ILE A 401 7.33 12.59 -17.87
CA ILE A 401 7.71 11.30 -18.47
C ILE A 401 6.49 10.66 -19.12
N SER A 402 5.41 10.50 -18.36
CA SER A 402 4.22 9.78 -18.80
C SER A 402 3.52 10.51 -19.96
N VAL A 403 3.40 11.84 -19.91
CA VAL A 403 2.80 12.61 -21.02
C VAL A 403 3.69 12.65 -22.26
N SER A 404 5.01 12.71 -22.10
CA SER A 404 5.94 12.71 -23.24
C SER A 404 5.97 11.36 -23.95
N ASN A 405 5.78 10.25 -23.22
CA ASN A 405 5.55 8.92 -23.81
C ASN A 405 4.26 8.90 -24.66
N GLN A 406 3.17 9.54 -24.21
CA GLN A 406 1.96 9.62 -25.04
C GLN A 406 2.17 10.49 -26.29
N VAL A 407 2.96 11.56 -26.19
CA VAL A 407 3.31 12.41 -27.33
C VAL A 407 4.18 11.65 -28.34
N SER A 408 5.18 10.88 -27.90
CA SER A 408 6.03 10.06 -28.79
C SER A 408 5.22 8.96 -29.46
N ARG A 409 4.33 8.27 -28.72
CA ARG A 409 3.40 7.27 -29.28
C ARG A 409 2.47 7.87 -30.34
N LYS A 410 2.00 9.10 -30.15
CA LYS A 410 1.22 9.81 -31.18
C LYS A 410 2.01 10.06 -32.46
N ARG A 411 3.33 10.25 -32.35
CA ARG A 411 4.27 10.34 -33.48
C ARG A 411 4.67 8.96 -34.05
N ARG A 412 4.19 7.86 -33.45
CA ARG A 412 4.59 6.46 -33.75
C ARG A 412 6.07 6.20 -33.48
N SER A 413 6.60 6.80 -32.41
CA SER A 413 7.95 6.55 -31.90
C SER A 413 7.85 5.92 -30.51
N ASP A 414 8.52 4.80 -30.31
CA ASP A 414 8.59 4.13 -29.01
C ASP A 414 9.59 4.79 -28.06
N VAL A 415 10.57 5.52 -28.61
CA VAL A 415 11.55 6.32 -27.85
C VAL A 415 11.08 7.76 -27.73
N VAL A 416 11.12 8.30 -26.51
CA VAL A 416 10.84 9.70 -26.20
C VAL A 416 12.06 10.55 -26.55
N GLN A 417 11.86 11.50 -27.47
CA GLN A 417 12.90 12.41 -27.93
C GLN A 417 12.71 13.81 -27.32
N LEU A 418 13.74 14.65 -27.47
CA LEU A 418 13.76 16.01 -26.96
C LEU A 418 12.57 16.87 -27.44
N VAL A 419 12.11 16.65 -28.68
CA VAL A 419 10.93 17.32 -29.26
C VAL A 419 9.65 17.00 -28.49
N ASP A 420 9.51 15.76 -28.02
CA ASP A 420 8.33 15.30 -27.29
C ASP A 420 8.27 15.98 -25.90
N ILE A 421 9.41 16.07 -25.21
CA ILE A 421 9.52 16.77 -23.91
C ILE A 421 9.26 18.27 -24.06
N LYS A 422 9.85 18.93 -25.07
CA LYS A 422 9.59 20.36 -25.34
C LYS A 422 8.10 20.62 -25.56
N LYS A 423 7.43 19.75 -26.33
CA LYS A 423 6.00 19.85 -26.59
C LYS A 423 5.18 19.65 -25.32
N SER A 424 5.51 18.64 -24.51
CA SER A 424 4.86 18.42 -23.21
C SER A 424 5.05 19.62 -22.26
N TYR A 425 6.25 20.18 -22.19
CA TYR A 425 6.56 21.35 -21.36
C TYR A 425 5.81 22.62 -21.79
N MET A 426 5.56 22.80 -23.10
CA MET A 426 4.74 23.90 -23.63
C MET A 426 3.25 23.73 -23.33
N LEU A 427 2.74 22.49 -23.40
CA LEU A 427 1.32 22.21 -23.18
C LEU A 427 0.94 22.21 -21.70
N PHE A 428 1.80 21.67 -20.84
CA PHE A 428 1.52 21.53 -19.41
C PHE A 428 2.39 22.51 -18.63
N LEU A 429 1.78 23.55 -18.06
CA LEU A 429 2.48 24.54 -17.24
C LEU A 429 2.82 23.95 -15.86
N ASP A 430 3.99 24.32 -15.32
CA ASP A 430 4.28 24.10 -13.91
C ASP A 430 3.65 25.21 -13.05
N CYS A 431 3.69 25.04 -11.73
CA CYS A 431 3.05 25.96 -10.79
C CYS A 431 3.59 27.39 -10.92
N ALA A 432 4.90 27.60 -11.06
CA ALA A 432 5.47 28.94 -11.12
C ALA A 432 5.07 29.66 -12.41
N ARG A 433 5.15 28.97 -13.57
CA ARG A 433 4.67 29.53 -14.85
C ARG A 433 3.17 29.81 -14.84
N SER A 434 2.38 28.94 -14.20
CA SER A 434 0.93 29.15 -14.06
C SER A 434 0.60 30.38 -13.22
N VAL A 435 1.31 30.59 -12.11
CA VAL A 435 1.18 31.79 -11.26
C VAL A 435 1.55 33.05 -12.06
N SER A 436 2.69 33.06 -12.76
CA SER A 436 3.07 34.21 -13.59
C SER A 436 2.09 34.46 -14.73
N PHE A 437 1.50 33.42 -15.32
CA PHE A 437 0.45 33.57 -16.32
C PHE A 437 -0.80 34.23 -15.73
N LEU A 438 -1.20 33.81 -14.53
CA LEU A 438 -2.33 34.41 -13.81
C LEU A 438 -2.05 35.86 -13.45
N GLU A 439 -0.87 36.19 -12.94
CA GLU A 439 -0.47 37.56 -12.60
C GLU A 439 -0.49 38.48 -13.83
N ASN A 440 0.04 38.02 -14.96
CA ASN A 440 0.04 38.80 -16.21
C ASN A 440 -1.36 39.01 -16.80
N ASN A 441 -2.31 38.15 -16.44
CA ASN A 441 -3.69 38.21 -16.92
C ASN A 441 -4.68 38.49 -15.78
N SER A 442 -4.23 39.10 -14.67
CA SER A 442 -5.02 39.27 -13.45
C SER A 442 -6.39 39.90 -13.71
N ASP A 443 -6.45 40.85 -14.65
CA ASP A 443 -7.65 41.55 -15.09
C ASP A 443 -8.76 40.64 -15.66
N GLN A 444 -8.38 39.48 -16.21
CA GLN A 444 -9.30 38.50 -16.78
C GLN A 444 -9.80 37.49 -15.72
N TYR A 445 -9.19 37.48 -14.54
CA TYR A 445 -9.59 36.64 -13.42
C TYR A 445 -10.44 37.44 -12.44
N ILE A 446 -11.21 36.71 -11.63
CA ILE A 446 -12.02 37.30 -10.57
C ILE A 446 -11.08 37.66 -9.42
N ASP A 447 -11.06 38.93 -9.03
CA ASP A 447 -10.31 39.40 -7.87
C ASP A 447 -11.02 39.04 -6.54
N ASP A 448 -10.36 39.36 -5.42
CA ASP A 448 -10.89 39.07 -4.08
C ASP A 448 -12.23 39.77 -3.77
N ASP A 449 -12.53 40.87 -4.48
CA ASP A 449 -13.77 41.64 -4.35
C ASP A 449 -14.86 41.18 -5.33
N GLY A 450 -14.57 40.16 -6.15
CA GLY A 450 -15.52 39.59 -7.12
C GLY A 450 -15.55 40.33 -8.47
N ASN A 451 -14.65 41.27 -8.73
CA ASN A 451 -14.58 42.01 -9.99
C ASN A 451 -13.81 41.21 -11.04
N VAL A 452 -14.25 41.30 -12.29
CA VAL A 452 -13.53 40.74 -13.45
C VAL A 452 -13.81 41.58 -14.69
N LYS A 453 -12.79 41.83 -15.52
CA LYS A 453 -13.02 42.41 -16.84
C LYS A 453 -13.46 41.30 -17.80
N LEU A 454 -14.77 41.11 -17.89
CA LEU A 454 -15.36 40.30 -18.96
C LEU A 454 -15.11 41.04 -20.27
N ASN A 455 -14.18 40.56 -21.10
CA ASN A 455 -14.07 41.03 -22.47
C ASN A 455 -15.42 40.80 -23.16
N THR A 456 -16.17 41.88 -23.37
CA THR A 456 -17.30 41.88 -24.29
C THR A 456 -16.74 41.48 -25.65
N VAL A 457 -17.25 40.36 -26.17
CA VAL A 457 -16.85 39.83 -27.47
C VAL A 457 -17.20 40.86 -28.54
N ASP A 458 -16.21 41.63 -28.98
CA ASP A 458 -16.20 42.29 -30.28
C ASP A 458 -14.84 42.00 -30.94
N SER A 459 -14.87 40.96 -31.80
CA SER A 459 -13.96 40.67 -32.91
C SER A 459 -12.46 40.99 -32.76
N GLU A 460 -11.65 39.99 -32.41
CA GLU A 460 -10.52 39.48 -33.22
C GLU A 460 -9.90 38.26 -32.52
N ALA A 461 -9.67 37.18 -33.26
CA ALA A 461 -9.17 35.92 -32.75
C ALA A 461 -7.75 36.07 -32.14
N PRO A 462 -7.41 35.38 -31.04
CA PRO A 462 -6.09 35.50 -30.44
C PRO A 462 -5.04 34.86 -31.35
N VAL A 463 -4.07 35.68 -31.79
CA VAL A 463 -2.86 35.24 -32.49
C VAL A 463 -2.00 34.42 -31.52
N ALA A 464 -1.62 33.21 -31.93
CA ALA A 464 -0.71 32.34 -31.19
C ALA A 464 0.61 33.06 -30.87
N PRO A 465 1.26 32.79 -29.71
CA PRO A 465 2.52 33.42 -29.38
C PRO A 465 3.59 33.02 -30.40
N ALA A 466 4.21 34.03 -31.03
CA ALA A 466 5.27 33.85 -32.01
C ALA A 466 6.44 33.09 -31.37
N ALA A 467 6.86 32.01 -32.04
CA ALA A 467 8.10 31.33 -31.73
C ALA A 467 9.27 32.32 -31.85
N VAL A 468 10.05 32.46 -30.77
CA VAL A 468 11.33 33.16 -30.80
C VAL A 468 12.27 32.37 -31.71
N ALA A 469 12.47 32.87 -32.93
CA ALA A 469 13.44 32.33 -33.87
C ALA A 469 14.85 32.65 -33.36
N VAL A 470 15.57 31.62 -32.92
CA VAL A 470 17.03 31.67 -32.80
C VAL A 470 17.57 31.58 -34.23
N GLY A 471 18.01 32.70 -34.77
CA GLY A 471 18.64 32.77 -36.09
C GLY A 471 20.09 32.30 -36.03
N ASP A 472 20.33 31.08 -36.49
CA ASP A 472 21.62 30.67 -37.03
C ASP A 472 21.80 31.32 -38.41
N ASN A 473 22.72 32.28 -38.52
CA ASN A 473 23.32 32.63 -39.80
C ASN A 473 24.78 32.17 -39.76
N MET A 474 25.01 30.93 -40.18
CA MET A 474 26.27 30.51 -40.79
C MET A 474 26.19 30.84 -42.28
N ASP A 475 26.85 31.92 -42.68
CA ASP A 475 27.14 32.22 -44.07
C ASP A 475 28.21 31.24 -44.58
N VAL A 476 27.84 30.44 -45.59
CA VAL A 476 28.78 29.65 -46.39
C VAL A 476 28.54 29.97 -47.86
N SER A 477 29.33 30.89 -48.41
CA SER A 477 29.75 30.89 -49.83
C SER A 477 30.73 32.03 -50.13
N ASN A 478 32.02 31.75 -49.96
CA ASN A 478 33.02 31.80 -51.04
C ASN A 478 34.30 31.09 -50.59
#